data_AF-A0A9B0BL71-F1
#
_entry.id   AF-A0A9B0BL71-F1
#
_cell.length_a   1.000
_cell.length_b   1.000
_cell.length_c   1.000
_cell.angle_alpha   90.00
_cell.angle_beta   90.00
_cell.angle_gamma   90.00
#
_symmetry.space_group_name_H-M   'P 1'
#
loop_
_entity.id
_entity.type
_entity.pdbx_description
1 polymer ?
#
loop_
_entity_poly.entity_id
_entity_poly.type
_entity_poly.pdbx_seq_one_letter_code
_entity_poly.pdbx_strand_id
1 'polypeptide(L)'
;MAVSRLCAAFRQITTKGKSNIIARYYSSHVLKGCNNTLHFSNFYKNALTPSNVHIRFIPKTLDIDFRNPDSTTKKSIYEIPLSRYIPSMEEPLIKQPIKQDLPLTNTSFELPTTENILEKLAVRLMVIRRKKMKKHKRRKLRKRMKFVWAKIRANRNITKEKVFQAELIAKIKEAHMFNPKKYVEERLAILDKEILPKTFRGEILSEDMIRKFIKEKTEERMRKRNRPRLTLD
;
A
#
# COMPACT_ATOMS: atom_id res chain seq x y z
N MET A 1 4.92 -5.49 8.81
CA MET A 1 3.48 -5.71 9.04
C MET A 1 2.98 -5.08 10.34
N ALA A 2 3.73 -5.15 11.47
CA ALA A 2 3.31 -4.49 12.73
C ALA A 2 3.57 -2.97 12.76
N VAL A 3 4.68 -2.51 12.18
CA VAL A 3 5.07 -1.07 12.15
C VAL A 3 4.11 -0.22 11.32
N SER A 4 3.58 -0.77 10.23
CA SER A 4 2.59 -0.10 9.38
C SER A 4 1.23 0.07 10.07
N ARG A 5 0.89 -0.80 11.03
CA ARG A 5 -0.33 -0.65 11.84
C ARG A 5 -0.19 0.46 12.89
N LEU A 6 0.99 0.60 13.51
CA LEU A 6 1.25 1.69 14.46
C LEU A 6 1.22 3.05 13.78
N CYS A 7 1.89 3.21 12.64
CA CYS A 7 1.84 4.48 11.91
C CYS A 7 0.44 4.82 11.39
N ALA A 8 -0.36 3.81 11.00
CA ALA A 8 -1.76 4.03 10.63
C ALA A 8 -2.61 4.44 11.83
N ALA A 9 -2.40 3.82 13.00
CA ALA A 9 -3.09 4.18 14.24
C ALA A 9 -2.75 5.61 14.70
N PHE A 10 -1.47 5.99 14.69
CA PHE A 10 -1.03 7.36 15.02
C PHE A 10 -1.56 8.41 14.05
N ARG A 11 -1.69 8.09 12.76
CA ARG A 11 -2.30 8.99 11.78
C ARG A 11 -3.81 9.16 12.00
N GLN A 12 -4.49 8.10 12.45
CA GLN A 12 -5.91 8.21 12.82
C GLN A 12 -6.11 9.08 14.06
N ILE A 13 -5.21 8.99 15.06
CA ILE A 13 -5.20 9.83 16.27
C ILE A 13 -5.14 11.32 15.96
N THR A 14 -4.27 11.73 15.03
CA THR A 14 -4.11 13.15 14.66
C THR A 14 -5.32 13.72 13.91
N THR A 15 -6.12 12.86 13.26
CA THR A 15 -7.24 13.30 12.40
C THR A 15 -8.61 13.22 13.07
N LYS A 16 -8.78 12.38 14.10
CA LYS A 16 -10.04 12.22 14.83
C LYS A 16 -9.76 12.45 16.30
N GLY A 17 -9.88 13.70 16.77
CA GLY A 17 -9.56 14.14 18.13
C GLY A 17 -10.43 13.54 19.27
N LYS A 18 -11.02 12.35 19.09
CA LYS A 18 -11.81 11.62 20.09
C LYS A 18 -11.60 10.12 19.90
N SER A 19 -10.69 9.51 20.65
CA SER A 19 -10.64 8.05 20.83
C SER A 19 -9.86 7.68 22.09
N ASN A 20 -10.48 6.94 23.00
CA ASN A 20 -9.79 6.23 24.09
C ASN A 20 -9.17 4.98 23.48
N ILE A 21 -7.84 4.90 23.44
CA ILE A 21 -7.12 3.79 22.82
C ILE A 21 -6.44 2.98 23.93
N ILE A 22 -6.98 1.79 24.22
CA ILE A 22 -6.28 0.80 25.04
C ILE A 22 -5.40 -0.02 24.09
N ALA A 23 -4.15 0.38 23.94
CA ALA A 23 -3.15 -0.36 23.18
C ALA A 23 -2.44 -1.37 24.08
N ARG A 24 -2.85 -2.65 24.04
CA ARG A 24 -2.12 -3.73 24.74
C ARG A 24 -0.92 -4.16 23.92
N TYR A 25 0.29 -3.86 24.41
CA TYR A 25 1.54 -4.34 23.83
C TYR A 25 2.17 -5.39 24.75
N TYR A 26 2.32 -6.62 24.26
CA TYR A 26 3.13 -7.63 24.94
C TYR A 26 4.59 -7.37 24.59
N SER A 27 5.28 -6.60 25.43
CA SER A 27 6.74 -6.48 25.41
C SER A 27 7.34 -7.59 26.27
N SER A 28 8.14 -8.47 25.67
CA SER A 28 8.87 -9.53 26.37
C SER A 28 10.33 -9.14 26.58
N HIS A 29 10.60 -8.00 27.22
CA HIS A 29 11.93 -7.71 27.78
C HIS A 29 11.77 -6.95 29.09
N VAL A 30 11.96 -7.68 30.19
CA VAL A 30 12.10 -7.14 31.55
C VAL A 30 13.47 -6.46 31.64
N LEU A 31 13.48 -5.15 31.86
CA LEU A 31 14.63 -4.45 32.44
C LEU A 31 14.14 -3.80 33.73
N LYS A 32 14.79 -4.22 34.83
CA LYS A 32 14.55 -3.80 36.21
C LYS A 32 14.82 -2.31 36.37
N GLY A 33 13.89 -1.64 37.07
CA GLY A 33 14.17 -0.60 38.07
C GLY A 33 14.81 0.69 37.57
N CYS A 34 13.98 1.69 37.27
CA CYS A 34 14.35 3.09 37.42
C CYS A 34 13.09 3.91 37.72
N ASN A 35 12.93 4.29 38.99
CA ASN A 35 11.96 5.29 39.42
C ASN A 35 12.55 6.67 39.08
N ASN A 36 12.41 7.11 37.84
CA ASN A 36 12.83 8.45 37.44
C ASN A 36 11.58 9.27 37.14
N THR A 37 11.13 10.03 38.13
CA THR A 37 10.24 11.18 37.94
C THR A 37 11.00 12.17 37.06
N LEU A 38 10.74 12.16 35.76
CA LEU A 38 11.32 13.12 34.83
C LEU A 38 10.58 14.45 34.96
N HIS A 39 11.16 15.35 35.74
CA HIS A 39 10.77 16.76 35.75
C HIS A 39 11.33 17.42 34.49
N PHE A 40 10.51 17.57 33.45
CA PHE A 40 10.87 18.38 32.28
C PHE A 40 10.71 19.85 32.65
N SER A 41 11.73 20.44 33.28
CA SER A 41 11.84 21.90 33.37
C SER A 41 12.65 22.42 32.19
N ASN A 42 11.98 23.29 31.44
CA ASN A 42 12.50 24.37 30.59
C ASN A 42 12.83 24.01 29.14
N PHE A 43 11.88 24.34 28.25
CA PHE A 43 12.21 25.09 27.04
C PHE A 43 11.11 26.11 26.68
N TYR A 44 11.57 27.35 26.59
CA TYR A 44 11.04 28.58 25.97
C TYR A 44 9.56 28.99 26.14
N LYS A 45 9.42 30.20 26.69
CA LYS A 45 8.24 31.06 26.73
C LYS A 45 7.56 31.11 25.36
N ASN A 46 6.36 30.54 25.26
CA ASN A 46 5.18 31.15 24.64
C ASN A 46 3.93 30.39 25.11
N ALA A 47 2.90 31.16 25.46
CA ALA A 47 1.75 30.76 26.25
C ALA A 47 1.01 29.50 25.78
N LEU A 48 0.86 28.52 26.68
CA LEU A 48 -0.41 27.90 27.06
C LEU A 48 -0.19 27.18 28.41
N THR A 49 -1.18 27.23 29.29
CA THR A 49 -1.12 26.75 30.67
C THR A 49 -0.60 25.31 30.81
N PRO A 50 0.20 24.99 31.86
CA PRO A 50 0.68 23.63 32.07
C PRO A 50 -0.50 22.75 32.52
N SER A 51 -1.04 21.95 31.61
CA SER A 51 -1.94 20.87 32.00
C SER A 51 -1.13 19.86 32.82
N ASN A 52 -1.51 19.70 34.08
CA ASN A 52 -0.82 18.85 35.03
C ASN A 52 -1.13 17.39 34.67
N VAL A 53 -0.34 16.80 33.75
CA VAL A 53 -0.54 15.43 33.28
C VAL A 53 0.01 14.47 34.34
N HIS A 54 -0.88 13.87 35.14
CA HIS A 54 -0.49 12.86 36.11
C HIS A 54 -0.29 11.51 35.40
N ILE A 55 0.94 11.20 35.02
CA ILE A 55 1.29 9.90 34.43
C ILE A 55 1.61 8.93 35.57
N ARG A 56 0.81 7.87 35.73
CA ARG A 56 1.12 6.75 36.65
C ARG A 56 1.62 5.57 35.84
N PHE A 57 2.85 5.14 36.10
CA PHE A 57 3.45 4.00 35.42
C PHE A 57 3.15 2.72 36.21
N ILE A 58 2.28 1.87 35.68
CA ILE A 58 2.03 0.52 36.21
C ILE A 58 2.63 -0.48 35.20
N PRO A 59 3.33 -1.53 35.65
CA PRO A 59 3.93 -2.48 34.72
C PRO A 59 2.85 -3.18 33.86
N LYS A 60 2.98 -3.00 32.53
CA LYS A 60 2.14 -3.53 31.43
C LYS A 60 0.99 -2.64 30.93
N THR A 61 0.78 -1.45 31.49
CA THR A 61 -0.20 -0.47 30.96
C THR A 61 0.29 0.96 31.20
N LEU A 62 0.20 1.80 30.17
CA LEU A 62 0.47 3.24 30.26
C LEU A 62 -0.88 3.94 30.17
N ASP A 63 -1.45 4.31 31.31
CA ASP A 63 -2.67 5.11 31.36
C ASP A 63 -2.29 6.60 31.37
N ILE A 64 -2.60 7.29 30.28
CA ILE A 64 -2.48 8.75 30.19
C ILE A 64 -3.91 9.30 30.23
N ASP A 65 -4.36 9.67 31.42
CA ASP A 65 -5.67 10.29 31.61
C ASP A 65 -5.58 11.78 31.28
N PHE A 66 -6.09 12.17 30.10
CA PHE A 66 -6.40 13.56 29.83
C PHE A 66 -7.68 13.90 30.59
N ARG A 67 -7.53 14.48 31.78
CA ARG A 67 -8.66 15.00 32.58
C ARG A 67 -9.39 16.08 31.78
N ASN A 68 -10.48 15.71 31.12
CA ASN A 68 -11.38 16.67 30.46
C ASN A 68 -12.14 17.44 31.55
N PRO A 69 -12.11 18.79 31.56
CA PRO A 69 -13.09 19.56 32.31
C PRO A 69 -14.44 19.47 31.60
N ASP A 70 -15.39 18.83 32.28
CA ASP A 70 -16.83 19.02 32.22
C ASP A 70 -17.48 19.25 30.84
N SER A 71 -18.09 18.19 30.29
CA SER A 71 -19.22 18.37 29.38
C SER A 71 -20.30 17.34 29.69
N THR A 72 -21.29 17.81 30.44
CA THR A 72 -22.62 17.24 30.57
C THR A 72 -23.25 16.95 29.19
N THR A 73 -24.12 15.94 29.16
CA THR A 73 -25.14 15.63 28.14
C THR A 73 -24.67 15.25 26.71
N LYS A 74 -24.33 13.96 26.48
CA LYS A 74 -24.65 13.28 25.21
C LYS A 74 -25.12 11.83 25.44
N LYS A 75 -26.38 11.57 25.09
CA LYS A 75 -27.07 10.27 25.20
C LYS A 75 -26.49 9.27 24.18
N SER A 76 -26.40 8.00 24.59
CA SER A 76 -25.91 6.85 23.82
C SER A 76 -26.80 6.56 22.59
N ILE A 77 -26.18 6.38 21.42
CA ILE A 77 -26.86 6.09 20.13
C ILE A 77 -26.95 4.58 19.83
N TYR A 78 -26.53 3.70 20.74
CA TYR A 78 -26.59 2.25 20.51
C TYR A 78 -27.72 1.58 21.30
N GLU A 79 -28.95 1.80 20.85
CA GLU A 79 -30.02 0.82 21.01
C GLU A 79 -30.34 0.26 19.61
N ILE A 80 -29.81 -0.92 19.33
CA ILE A 80 -30.30 -1.74 18.22
C ILE A 80 -31.50 -2.50 18.81
N PRO A 81 -32.73 -2.37 18.29
CA PRO A 81 -33.83 -3.17 18.78
C PRO A 81 -33.61 -4.61 18.28
N LEU A 82 -33.14 -5.48 19.17
CA LEU A 82 -33.20 -6.92 18.93
C LEU A 82 -34.69 -7.27 18.82
N SER A 83 -35.13 -7.65 17.63
CA SER A 83 -36.49 -8.16 17.39
C SER A 83 -36.77 -9.32 18.35
N ARG A 84 -37.66 -9.08 19.32
CA ARG A 84 -38.14 -10.05 20.32
C ARG A 84 -39.06 -11.08 19.66
N TYR A 85 -38.55 -11.86 18.72
CA TYR A 85 -39.28 -13.01 18.20
C TYR A 85 -38.33 -14.20 18.13
N ILE A 86 -38.31 -14.96 19.23
CA ILE A 86 -37.79 -16.31 19.28
C ILE A 86 -39.04 -17.18 19.18
N PRO A 87 -39.26 -17.93 18.08
CA PRO A 87 -40.37 -18.87 18.04
C PRO A 87 -40.16 -19.89 19.16
N SER A 88 -41.22 -20.11 19.93
CA SER A 88 -41.27 -21.12 21.00
C SER A 88 -40.84 -22.47 20.42
N MET A 89 -39.76 -23.03 20.97
CA MET A 89 -39.26 -24.35 20.59
C MET A 89 -40.23 -25.38 21.15
N GLU A 90 -41.19 -25.85 20.34
CA GLU A 90 -42.02 -26.99 20.70
C GLU A 90 -41.13 -28.22 20.90
N GLU A 91 -41.22 -28.85 22.07
CA GLU A 91 -40.55 -30.12 22.33
C GLU A 91 -41.09 -31.18 21.34
N PRO A 92 -40.22 -31.95 20.67
CA PRO A 92 -40.68 -32.90 19.67
C PRO A 92 -41.58 -33.95 20.32
N LEU A 93 -42.86 -33.90 19.95
CA LEU A 93 -43.86 -34.91 20.28
C LEU A 93 -43.34 -36.29 19.86
N ILE A 94 -43.08 -37.13 20.88
CA ILE A 94 -43.15 -38.59 20.87
C ILE A 94 -42.37 -39.25 19.72
N LYS A 95 -41.20 -39.80 20.05
CA LYS A 95 -40.44 -40.73 19.20
C LYS A 95 -41.36 -41.83 18.68
N GLN A 96 -41.80 -41.72 17.43
CA GLN A 96 -42.42 -42.86 16.76
C GLN A 96 -41.36 -43.96 16.63
N PRO A 97 -41.69 -45.23 16.92
CA PRO A 97 -40.76 -46.32 16.67
C PRO A 97 -40.44 -46.36 15.19
N ILE A 98 -39.15 -46.28 14.85
CA ILE A 98 -38.65 -46.40 13.49
C ILE A 98 -39.17 -47.74 12.97
N LYS A 99 -40.09 -47.70 11.99
CA LYS A 99 -40.40 -48.89 11.20
C LYS A 99 -39.11 -49.25 10.48
N GLN A 100 -38.50 -50.36 10.88
CA GLN A 100 -37.36 -50.91 10.16
C GLN A 100 -37.90 -51.43 8.84
N ASP A 101 -37.71 -50.65 7.78
CA ASP A 101 -37.92 -51.14 6.43
C ASP A 101 -36.98 -52.34 6.20
N LEU A 102 -37.47 -53.29 5.40
CA LEU A 102 -36.84 -54.58 5.07
C LEU A 102 -35.31 -54.46 4.93
N PRO A 103 -34.54 -55.50 5.33
CA PRO A 103 -33.09 -55.41 5.39
C PRO A 103 -32.57 -54.94 4.04
N LEU A 104 -31.98 -53.74 4.04
CA LEU A 104 -31.22 -53.22 2.93
C LEU A 104 -30.18 -54.29 2.61
N THR A 105 -30.38 -54.99 1.50
CA THR A 105 -29.47 -56.02 1.00
C THR A 105 -28.05 -55.48 1.11
N ASN A 106 -27.19 -56.24 1.79
CA ASN A 106 -25.79 -55.92 2.05
C ASN A 106 -25.06 -55.64 0.73
N THR A 107 -25.18 -54.42 0.22
CA THR A 107 -24.21 -53.86 -0.70
C THR A 107 -23.01 -53.59 0.19
N SER A 108 -22.04 -54.51 0.12
CA SER A 108 -20.76 -54.36 0.79
C SER A 108 -20.23 -52.97 0.50
N PHE A 109 -20.19 -52.11 1.53
CA PHE A 109 -19.44 -50.88 1.50
C PHE A 109 -17.96 -51.27 1.44
N GLU A 110 -17.47 -51.56 0.24
CA GLU A 110 -16.04 -51.69 0.02
C GLU A 110 -15.40 -50.34 0.34
N LEU A 111 -14.55 -50.34 1.37
CA LEU A 111 -13.74 -49.17 1.69
C LEU A 111 -12.88 -48.85 0.46
N PRO A 112 -12.84 -47.59 0.01
CA PRO A 112 -12.08 -47.22 -1.18
C PRO A 112 -10.62 -47.67 -1.03
N THR A 113 -10.06 -48.27 -2.08
CA THR A 113 -8.72 -48.89 -2.11
C THR A 113 -7.67 -47.96 -1.50
N THR A 114 -7.23 -48.30 -0.28
CA THR A 114 -6.38 -47.44 0.57
C THR A 114 -4.94 -47.32 0.08
N GLU A 115 -4.51 -48.22 -0.80
CA GLU A 115 -3.13 -48.33 -1.30
C GLU A 115 -2.66 -47.05 -2.01
N ASN A 116 -3.45 -46.57 -2.97
CA ASN A 116 -3.15 -45.35 -3.73
C ASN A 116 -3.20 -44.06 -2.88
N ILE A 117 -3.92 -44.09 -1.75
CA ILE A 117 -4.03 -42.97 -0.82
C ILE A 117 -2.76 -42.85 0.02
N LEU A 118 -2.21 -43.97 0.49
CA LEU A 118 -0.99 -44.01 1.30
C LEU A 118 0.23 -43.47 0.55
N GLU A 119 0.42 -43.83 -0.72
CA GLU A 119 1.51 -43.30 -1.55
C GLU A 119 1.40 -41.79 -1.77
N LYS A 120 0.19 -41.29 -2.08
CA LYS A 120 -0.07 -39.85 -2.23
C LYS A 120 0.21 -39.09 -0.93
N LEU A 121 -0.11 -39.67 0.23
CA LEU A 121 0.22 -39.11 1.54
C LEU A 121 1.74 -39.12 1.82
N ALA A 122 2.44 -40.20 1.45
CA ALA A 122 3.89 -40.32 1.60
C ALA A 122 4.65 -39.28 0.75
N VAL A 123 4.25 -39.10 -0.52
CA VAL A 123 4.83 -38.06 -1.40
C VAL A 123 4.61 -36.66 -0.81
N ARG A 124 3.42 -36.36 -0.30
CA ARG A 124 3.12 -35.10 0.39
C ARG A 124 4.00 -34.90 1.63
N LEU A 125 4.21 -35.94 2.44
CA LEU A 125 5.10 -35.90 3.59
C LEU A 125 6.55 -35.61 3.20
N MET A 126 7.06 -36.19 2.11
CA MET A 126 8.40 -35.88 1.59
C MET A 126 8.54 -34.41 1.21
N VAL A 127 7.54 -33.84 0.50
CA VAL A 127 7.53 -32.42 0.14
C VAL A 127 7.51 -31.53 1.38
N ILE A 128 6.67 -31.86 2.36
CA ILE A 128 6.59 -31.14 3.64
C ILE A 128 7.92 -31.19 4.37
N ARG A 129 8.57 -32.36 4.46
CA ARG A 129 9.88 -32.52 5.12
C ARG A 129 10.98 -31.71 4.42
N ARG A 130 11.00 -31.69 3.07
CA ARG A 130 11.94 -30.84 2.30
C ARG A 130 11.70 -29.36 2.58
N LYS A 131 10.45 -28.89 2.55
CA LYS A 131 10.08 -27.50 2.87
C LYS A 131 10.43 -27.14 4.32
N LYS A 132 10.16 -28.05 5.28
CA LYS A 132 10.54 -27.92 6.69
C LYS A 132 12.04 -27.74 6.82
N MET A 133 12.83 -28.61 6.18
CA MET A 133 14.29 -28.57 6.26
C MET A 133 14.85 -27.28 5.63
N LYS A 134 14.35 -26.86 4.46
CA LYS A 134 14.73 -25.57 3.85
C LYS A 134 14.42 -24.38 4.77
N LYS A 135 13.23 -24.35 5.39
CA LYS A 135 12.83 -23.31 6.36
C LYS A 135 13.72 -23.32 7.60
N HIS A 136 14.02 -24.50 8.14
CA HIS A 136 14.90 -24.69 9.29
C HIS A 136 16.32 -24.18 9.01
N LYS A 137 16.95 -24.66 7.93
CA LYS A 137 18.29 -24.21 7.50
C LYS A 137 18.33 -22.70 7.25
N ARG A 138 17.32 -22.15 6.57
CA ARG A 138 17.20 -20.70 6.36
C ARG A 138 17.12 -19.94 7.67
N ARG A 139 16.30 -20.37 8.63
CA ARG A 139 16.21 -19.74 9.97
C ARG A 139 17.55 -19.79 10.71
N LYS A 140 18.25 -20.93 10.67
CA LYS A 140 19.59 -21.10 11.27
C LYS A 140 20.59 -20.12 10.65
N LEU A 141 20.59 -19.99 9.32
CA LEU A 141 21.42 -19.01 8.61
C LEU A 141 21.08 -17.57 9.03
N ARG A 142 19.80 -17.22 9.15
CA ARG A 142 19.40 -15.85 9.56
C ARG A 142 19.87 -15.47 10.95
N LYS A 143 19.86 -16.43 11.87
CA LYS A 143 20.37 -16.23 13.23
C LYS A 143 21.88 -16.01 13.19
N ARG A 144 22.61 -16.87 12.47
CA ARG A 144 24.08 -16.77 12.33
C ARG A 144 24.52 -15.45 11.68
N MET A 145 23.87 -15.04 10.59
CA MET A 145 24.26 -13.88 9.77
C MET A 145 23.52 -12.58 10.13
N LYS A 146 22.83 -12.53 11.28
CA LYS A 146 21.95 -11.41 11.67
C LYS A 146 22.61 -10.04 11.49
N PHE A 147 23.83 -9.88 11.99
CA PHE A 147 24.55 -8.61 11.98
C PHE A 147 25.09 -8.25 10.60
N VAL A 148 25.63 -9.22 9.87
CA VAL A 148 26.11 -9.01 8.50
C VAL A 148 24.98 -8.50 7.61
N TRP A 149 23.80 -9.09 7.68
CA TRP A 149 22.65 -8.63 6.90
C TRP A 149 22.07 -7.31 7.40
N ALA A 150 22.18 -7.02 8.70
CA ALA A 150 21.82 -5.71 9.23
C ALA A 150 22.74 -4.61 8.65
N LYS A 151 24.05 -4.85 8.59
CA LYS A 151 25.02 -3.95 7.94
C LYS A 151 24.71 -3.74 6.46
N ILE A 152 24.46 -4.82 5.71
CA ILE A 152 24.08 -4.74 4.29
C ILE A 152 22.78 -3.95 4.12
N ARG A 153 21.79 -4.17 4.99
CA ARG A 153 20.52 -3.42 4.94
C ARG A 153 20.73 -1.93 5.23
N ALA A 154 21.51 -1.61 6.25
CA ALA A 154 21.84 -0.22 6.58
C ALA A 154 22.51 0.48 5.40
N ASN A 155 23.51 -0.15 4.79
CA ASN A 155 24.19 0.40 3.61
C ASN A 155 23.23 0.62 2.45
N ARG A 156 22.36 -0.35 2.15
CA ARG A 156 21.33 -0.21 1.10
C ARG A 156 20.34 0.92 1.38
N ASN A 157 20.00 1.15 2.64
CA ASN A 157 19.12 2.24 3.02
C ASN A 157 19.82 3.59 2.84
N ILE A 158 21.08 3.69 3.26
CA ILE A 158 21.89 4.91 3.07
C ILE A 158 22.05 5.23 1.59
N THR A 159 22.35 4.25 0.74
CA THR A 159 22.47 4.49 -0.71
C THR A 159 21.14 4.94 -1.32
N LYS A 160 20.02 4.35 -0.90
CA LYS A 160 18.68 4.78 -1.36
C LYS A 160 18.37 6.21 -0.94
N GLU A 161 18.66 6.55 0.31
CA GLU A 161 18.45 7.90 0.83
C GLU A 161 19.30 8.93 0.08
N LYS A 162 20.58 8.62 -0.19
CA LYS A 162 21.44 9.50 -0.98
C LYS A 162 20.91 9.73 -2.40
N VAL A 163 20.47 8.67 -3.08
CA VAL A 163 19.87 8.79 -4.41
C VAL A 163 18.62 9.66 -4.36
N PHE A 164 17.75 9.42 -3.38
CA PHE A 164 16.53 10.21 -3.18
C PHE A 164 16.83 11.70 -2.93
N GLN A 165 17.81 12.01 -2.07
CA GLN A 165 18.23 13.38 -1.80
C GLN A 165 18.82 14.05 -3.05
N ALA A 166 19.62 13.32 -3.83
CA ALA A 166 20.17 13.83 -5.08
C ALA A 166 19.07 14.16 -6.09
N GLU A 167 18.05 13.30 -6.23
CA GLU A 167 16.89 13.55 -7.09
C GLU A 167 16.09 14.79 -6.64
N LEU A 168 15.90 14.98 -5.34
CA LEU A 168 15.22 16.17 -4.81
C LEU A 168 16.02 17.45 -5.11
N ILE A 169 17.33 17.44 -4.86
CA ILE A 169 18.19 18.58 -5.15
C ILE A 169 18.20 18.87 -6.65
N ALA A 170 18.20 17.84 -7.51
CA ALA A 170 18.13 18.01 -8.95
C ALA A 170 16.83 18.73 -9.37
N LYS A 171 15.68 18.30 -8.84
CA LYS A 171 14.39 18.97 -9.10
C LYS A 171 14.35 20.41 -8.60
N ILE A 172 14.93 20.68 -7.43
CA ILE A 172 15.03 22.05 -6.90
C ILE A 172 15.89 22.91 -7.82
N LYS A 173 17.04 22.40 -8.28
CA LYS A 173 17.90 23.10 -9.23
C LYS A 173 17.21 23.34 -10.57
N GLU A 174 16.51 22.34 -11.10
CA GLU A 174 15.70 22.48 -12.31
C GLU A 174 14.64 23.58 -12.15
N ALA A 175 13.94 23.61 -11.03
CA ALA A 175 12.96 24.65 -10.73
C ALA A 175 13.59 26.05 -10.59
N HIS A 176 14.78 26.17 -10.00
CA HIS A 176 15.49 27.45 -9.93
C HIS A 176 16.01 27.92 -11.29
N MET A 177 16.45 26.99 -12.14
CA MET A 177 16.91 27.28 -13.50
C MET A 177 15.76 27.48 -14.50
N PHE A 178 14.52 27.23 -14.08
CA PHE A 178 13.36 27.33 -14.95
C PHE A 178 13.11 28.79 -15.36
N ASN A 179 13.30 29.08 -16.64
CA ASN A 179 12.97 30.37 -17.23
C ASN A 179 11.67 30.24 -18.04
N PRO A 180 10.57 30.92 -17.64
CA PRO A 180 9.27 30.77 -18.28
C PRO A 180 9.27 31.28 -19.72
N LYS A 181 10.04 32.35 -20.04
CA LYS A 181 10.11 32.89 -21.41
C LYS A 181 10.72 31.86 -22.36
N LYS A 182 11.86 31.31 -21.97
CA LYS A 182 12.55 30.25 -22.73
C LYS A 182 11.66 29.02 -22.91
N TYR A 183 10.94 28.61 -21.87
CA TYR A 183 10.00 27.50 -21.95
C TYR A 183 8.89 27.75 -22.98
N VAL A 184 8.31 28.94 -23.01
CA VAL A 184 7.28 29.31 -23.99
C VAL A 184 7.87 29.35 -25.39
N GLU A 185 9.04 29.96 -25.58
CA GLU A 185 9.75 30.00 -26.87
C GLU A 185 10.05 28.58 -27.39
N GLU A 186 10.51 27.67 -26.53
CA GLU A 186 10.73 26.27 -26.90
C GLU A 186 9.42 25.57 -27.32
N ARG A 187 8.30 25.88 -26.67
CA ARG A 187 6.98 25.33 -27.04
C ARG A 187 6.47 25.88 -28.36
N LEU A 188 6.60 27.19 -28.58
CA LEU A 188 6.26 27.82 -29.86
C LEU A 188 7.14 27.26 -30.97
N ALA A 189 8.45 27.11 -30.75
CA ALA A 189 9.36 26.51 -31.70
C ALA A 189 9.01 25.05 -32.04
N ILE A 190 8.45 24.28 -31.10
CA ILE A 190 7.95 22.92 -31.40
C ILE A 190 6.71 22.97 -32.30
N LEU A 191 5.81 23.94 -32.09
CA LEU A 191 4.63 24.13 -32.93
C LEU A 191 4.98 24.64 -34.32
N ASP A 192 5.98 25.53 -34.40
CA ASP A 192 6.45 26.13 -35.66
C ASP A 192 7.33 25.16 -36.47
N LYS A 193 7.89 24.13 -35.84
CA LYS A 193 8.65 23.08 -36.54
C LYS A 193 7.74 22.37 -37.54
N GLU A 194 8.11 22.44 -38.82
CA GLU A 194 7.44 21.71 -39.89
C GLU A 194 7.49 20.20 -39.63
N ILE A 195 6.33 19.60 -39.36
CA ILE A 195 6.19 18.15 -39.20
C ILE A 195 6.23 17.52 -40.59
N LEU A 196 7.34 16.84 -40.89
CA LEU A 196 7.50 16.14 -42.14
C LEU A 196 6.86 14.75 -42.07
N PRO A 197 6.14 14.32 -43.12
CA PRO A 197 5.66 12.96 -43.20
C PRO A 197 6.86 12.00 -43.34
N LYS A 198 6.79 10.83 -42.70
CA LYS A 198 7.83 9.79 -42.79
C LYS A 198 7.88 9.11 -44.16
N THR A 199 6.79 9.18 -44.91
CA THR A 199 6.63 8.55 -46.22
C THR A 199 6.14 9.58 -47.21
N PHE A 200 6.59 9.47 -48.46
CA PHE A 200 6.12 10.29 -49.57
C PHE A 200 5.70 9.37 -50.71
N ARG A 201 4.45 9.54 -51.21
CA ARG A 201 3.84 8.68 -52.25
C ARG A 201 3.81 7.17 -51.91
N GLY A 202 3.95 6.80 -50.63
CA GLY A 202 3.91 5.41 -50.15
C GLY A 202 5.28 4.80 -49.84
N GLU A 203 6.37 5.46 -50.25
CA GLU A 203 7.74 4.99 -49.98
C GLU A 203 8.36 5.72 -48.77
N ILE A 204 9.19 5.01 -48.01
CA ILE A 204 9.99 5.60 -46.92
C ILE A 204 11.26 6.17 -47.55
N LEU A 205 11.40 7.49 -47.51
CA LEU A 205 12.52 8.21 -48.10
C LEU A 205 13.24 9.03 -47.02
N SER A 206 14.47 9.45 -47.33
CA SER A 206 15.21 10.36 -46.46
C SER A 206 14.49 11.70 -46.28
N GLU A 207 14.58 12.30 -45.09
CA GLU A 207 13.90 13.56 -44.74
C GLU A 207 14.22 14.69 -45.74
N ASP A 208 15.47 14.78 -46.20
CA ASP A 208 15.89 15.81 -47.15
C ASP A 208 15.21 15.68 -48.51
N MET A 209 14.99 14.44 -48.97
CA MET A 209 14.29 14.17 -50.22
C MET A 209 12.80 14.50 -50.11
N ILE A 210 12.18 14.15 -48.97
CA ILE A 210 10.78 14.48 -48.68
C ILE A 210 10.59 16.01 -48.64
N ARG A 211 11.51 16.75 -47.99
CA ARG A 211 11.51 18.23 -48.00
C ARG A 211 11.58 18.78 -49.42
N LYS A 212 12.49 18.28 -50.25
CA LYS A 212 12.62 18.71 -51.65
C LYS A 212 11.33 18.48 -52.43
N PHE A 213 10.73 17.29 -52.32
CA PHE A 213 9.48 16.98 -53.02
C PHE A 213 8.27 17.77 -52.53
N ILE A 214 8.19 18.03 -51.23
CA ILE A 214 7.15 18.92 -50.68
C ILE A 214 7.33 20.34 -51.24
N LYS A 215 8.56 20.88 -51.21
CA LYS A 215 8.87 22.21 -51.74
C LYS A 215 8.50 22.32 -53.22
N GLU A 216 8.95 21.39 -54.05
CA GLU A 216 8.63 21.34 -55.48
C GLU A 216 7.12 21.34 -55.72
N LYS A 217 6.37 20.50 -54.98
CA LYS A 217 4.91 20.45 -55.06
C LYS A 217 4.24 21.75 -54.61
N THR A 218 4.78 22.44 -53.61
CA THR A 218 4.28 23.74 -53.17
C THR A 218 4.55 24.82 -54.21
N GLU A 219 5.74 24.87 -54.82
CA GLU A 219 6.10 25.81 -55.87
C GLU A 219 5.22 25.62 -57.12
N GLU A 220 4.99 24.37 -57.53
CA GLU A 220 4.12 24.05 -58.65
C GLU A 220 2.69 24.56 -58.41
N ARG A 221 2.16 24.38 -57.19
CA ARG A 221 0.85 24.93 -56.79
C ARG A 221 0.83 26.46 -56.84
N MET A 222 1.90 27.13 -56.40
CA MET A 222 2.01 28.59 -56.44
C MET A 222 2.09 29.13 -57.88
N ARG A 223 2.87 28.48 -58.76
CA ARG A 223 2.94 28.82 -60.19
C ARG A 223 1.57 28.70 -60.87
N LYS A 224 0.80 27.66 -60.54
CA LYS A 224 -0.57 27.48 -61.05
C LYS A 224 -1.53 28.59 -60.57
N ARG A 225 -1.42 29.03 -59.31
CA ARG A 225 -2.23 30.12 -58.75
C ARG A 225 -1.89 31.49 -59.35
N ASN A 226 -0.61 31.76 -59.59
CA ASN A 226 -0.11 33.01 -60.14
C ASN A 226 -0.22 33.11 -61.67
N ARG A 227 -0.88 32.15 -62.33
CA ARG A 227 -1.10 32.22 -63.78
C ARG A 227 -2.08 33.35 -64.08
N PRO A 228 -1.70 34.37 -64.88
CA PRO A 228 -2.61 35.46 -65.21
C PRO A 228 -3.84 34.89 -65.92
N ARG A 229 -5.02 35.38 -65.53
CA ARG A 229 -6.27 35.02 -66.21
C ARG A 229 -6.29 35.73 -67.55
N LEU A 230 -6.52 34.98 -68.63
CA LEU A 230 -6.74 35.56 -69.95
C LEU A 230 -8.02 36.41 -69.89
N THR A 231 -7.88 37.72 -70.06
CA THR A 231 -8.99 38.61 -70.39
C THR A 231 -9.22 38.51 -71.89
N LEU A 232 -10.47 38.31 -72.30
CA LEU A 232 -10.87 38.41 -73.70
C LEU A 232 -11.18 39.89 -73.94
N ASP A 233 -10.31 40.55 -74.70
CA ASP A 233 -10.52 41.90 -75.23
C ASP A 233 -11.33 41.85 -76.53
#